data_AF-U5GT41-F1
#
_entry.id   AF-U5GT41-F1
#
_cell.length_a   1.000
_cell.length_b   1.000
_cell.length_c   1.000
_cell.angle_alpha   90.00
_cell.angle_beta   90.00
_cell.angle_gamma   90.00
#
_symmetry.space_group_name_H-M   'P 1'
#
loop_
_entity.id
_entity.type
_entity.pdbx_description
1 polymer ?
#
loop_
_entity_poly.entity_id
_entity_poly.type
_entity_poly.pdbx_seq_one_letter_code
_entity_poly.pdbx_strand_id
1 'polypeptide(L)'
;MASPNSVKILDICEVAAAYDSTKSATETILSPTFFELTYLRFPPSECLCFFKLTDSNPTFFHSVIFPNLKKSLSHALLDFLPIVGSLTWPPESSRPIFVYHPKNDSVSVTLAECNGDFDRLIGNNGIHEAVESHPYAPQFVATETRSPLLVLQVIILYSFLLSIFIMDELWMTRGFEKNYG
;
A
#
# COMPACT_ATOMS: atom_id res chain seq x y z
N MET A 1 29.96 6.30 7.34
CA MET A 1 28.98 7.39 7.26
C MET A 1 27.60 6.75 7.22
N ALA A 2 26.79 6.90 8.27
CA ALA A 2 25.43 6.36 8.30
C ALA A 2 24.55 7.15 7.32
N SER A 3 23.73 6.46 6.53
CA SER A 3 22.77 7.09 5.62
C SER A 3 21.84 8.02 6.42
N PRO A 4 21.66 9.30 6.03
CA PRO A 4 20.93 10.28 6.83
C PRO A 4 19.41 10.02 6.95
N ASN A 5 18.85 9.03 6.24
CA ASN A 5 17.41 8.76 6.19
C ASN A 5 17.09 7.30 6.59
N SER A 6 17.52 6.88 7.78
CA SER A 6 17.18 5.55 8.29
C SER A 6 15.71 5.50 8.73
N VAL A 7 14.88 4.78 7.98
CA VAL A 7 13.50 4.46 8.36
C VAL A 7 13.52 3.23 9.25
N LYS A 8 12.93 3.33 10.45
CA LYS A 8 12.82 2.23 11.40
C LYS A 8 11.37 1.78 11.48
N ILE A 9 11.13 0.52 11.12
CA ILE A 9 9.81 -0.09 11.25
C ILE A 9 9.51 -0.29 12.74
N LEU A 10 8.35 0.20 13.17
CA LEU A 10 7.85 0.10 14.53
C LEU A 10 6.83 -1.03 14.70
N ASP A 11 5.93 -1.18 13.73
CA ASP A 11 4.85 -2.16 13.77
C ASP A 11 4.39 -2.52 12.35
N ILE A 12 3.91 -3.74 12.15
CA ILE A 12 3.27 -4.18 10.90
C ILE A 12 1.96 -4.84 11.31
N CYS A 13 0.85 -4.28 10.84
CA CYS A 13 -0.50 -4.71 11.18
C CYS A 13 -1.29 -5.08 9.93
N GLU A 14 -2.08 -6.14 10.02
CA GLU A 14 -3.06 -6.50 9.00
C GLU A 14 -4.42 -5.87 9.32
N VAL A 15 -4.99 -5.14 8.37
CA VAL A 15 -6.30 -4.49 8.50
C VAL A 15 -7.28 -5.13 7.50
N ALA A 16 -8.18 -5.96 8.02
CA ALA A 16 -9.28 -6.51 7.25
C ALA A 16 -10.41 -5.48 7.09
N ALA A 17 -11.23 -5.66 6.04
CA ALA A 17 -12.51 -4.96 5.94
C ALA A 17 -13.36 -5.23 7.19
N ALA A 18 -14.08 -4.21 7.66
CA ALA A 18 -14.99 -4.38 8.78
C ALA A 18 -16.04 -5.46 8.43
N TYR A 19 -16.60 -6.10 9.45
CA TYR A 19 -17.70 -7.02 9.20
C TYR A 19 -18.98 -6.22 8.94
N ASP A 20 -19.69 -6.53 7.87
CA ASP A 20 -21.05 -6.05 7.63
C ASP A 20 -21.93 -7.27 7.42
N SER A 21 -22.92 -7.48 8.29
CA SER A 21 -23.83 -8.62 8.18
C SER A 21 -24.65 -8.62 6.90
N THR A 22 -24.70 -7.49 6.19
CA THR A 22 -25.41 -7.33 4.92
C THR A 22 -24.55 -7.64 3.70
N LYS A 23 -23.22 -7.53 3.79
CA LYS A 23 -22.28 -7.88 2.72
C LYS A 23 -21.90 -9.36 2.88
N SER A 24 -22.42 -10.19 1.98
CA SER A 24 -22.26 -11.65 2.02
C SER A 24 -20.79 -12.04 2.21
N ALA A 25 -20.54 -12.98 3.13
CA ALA A 25 -19.22 -13.57 3.42
C ALA A 25 -18.74 -14.52 2.30
N THR A 26 -19.09 -14.22 1.06
CA THR A 26 -18.78 -15.02 -0.12
C THR A 26 -17.52 -14.49 -0.77
N GLU A 27 -16.67 -15.41 -1.21
CA GLU A 27 -15.53 -15.09 -2.05
C GLU A 27 -15.98 -14.30 -3.29
N THR A 28 -15.27 -13.22 -3.59
CA THR A 28 -15.57 -12.36 -4.74
C THR A 28 -14.45 -12.51 -5.75
N ILE A 29 -14.81 -12.99 -6.93
CA ILE A 29 -13.90 -13.14 -8.07
C ILE A 29 -14.33 -12.16 -9.15
N LEU A 30 -13.43 -11.27 -9.55
CA LEU A 30 -13.68 -10.30 -10.61
C LEU A 30 -12.70 -10.53 -11.76
N SER A 31 -13.26 -10.64 -12.96
CA SER A 31 -12.48 -10.67 -14.19
C SER A 31 -12.05 -9.24 -14.54
N PRO A 32 -10.75 -8.96 -14.73
CA PRO A 32 -10.28 -7.64 -15.08
C PRO A 32 -10.87 -7.18 -16.42
N THR A 33 -11.30 -5.93 -16.45
CA THR A 33 -11.74 -5.25 -17.66
C THR A 33 -10.54 -4.91 -18.55
N PHE A 34 -10.81 -4.54 -19.81
CA PHE A 34 -9.75 -4.10 -20.74
C PHE A 34 -8.93 -2.92 -20.17
N PHE A 35 -9.58 -1.98 -19.49
CA PHE A 35 -8.91 -0.84 -18.87
C PHE A 35 -7.99 -1.27 -17.73
N GLU A 36 -8.46 -2.13 -16.85
CA GLU A 36 -7.64 -2.67 -15.76
C GLU A 36 -6.46 -3.46 -16.31
N LEU A 37 -6.65 -4.37 -17.27
CA LEU A 37 -5.56 -5.11 -17.91
C LEU A 37 -4.51 -4.20 -18.56
N THR A 38 -4.93 -3.03 -19.05
CA THR A 38 -4.01 -2.03 -19.60
C THR A 38 -3.27 -1.31 -18.49
N TYR A 39 -3.95 -0.98 -17.39
CA TYR A 39 -3.36 -0.35 -16.21
C TYR A 39 -2.33 -1.26 -15.53
N LEU A 40 -2.60 -2.57 -15.49
CA LEU A 40 -1.70 -3.60 -14.98
C LEU A 40 -0.38 -3.72 -15.74
N ARG A 41 -0.19 -3.02 -16.86
CA ARG A 41 1.09 -2.97 -17.59
C ARG A 41 1.99 -1.82 -17.16
N PHE A 42 1.46 -0.88 -16.38
CA PHE A 42 2.22 0.24 -15.86
C PHE A 42 2.88 -0.13 -14.53
N PRO A 43 4.02 0.49 -14.19
CA PRO A 43 4.63 0.29 -12.89
C PRO A 43 3.67 0.72 -11.76
N PRO A 44 3.91 0.23 -10.53
CA PRO A 44 3.08 0.52 -9.37
C PRO A 44 2.87 2.02 -9.19
N SER A 45 1.63 2.42 -8.94
CA SER A 45 1.32 3.82 -8.65
C SER A 45 1.65 4.13 -7.20
N GLU A 46 2.79 4.74 -6.96
CA GLU A 46 3.18 5.23 -5.64
C GLU A 46 2.55 6.61 -5.38
N CYS A 47 1.76 6.71 -4.32
CA CYS A 47 1.24 8.00 -3.83
C CYS A 47 1.93 8.37 -2.52
N LEU A 48 2.28 9.63 -2.36
CA LEU A 48 2.95 10.18 -1.20
C LEU A 48 2.15 11.37 -0.66
N CYS A 49 1.36 11.13 0.38
CA CYS A 49 0.55 12.18 1.01
C CYS A 49 1.26 12.74 2.25
N PHE A 50 1.46 14.05 2.32
CA PHE A 50 2.12 14.71 3.44
C PHE A 50 1.11 15.50 4.31
N PHE A 51 0.82 15.03 5.53
CA PHE A 51 0.03 15.77 6.54
C PHE A 51 0.85 16.43 7.67
N LYS A 52 0.93 17.76 7.71
CA LYS A 52 1.50 18.47 8.87
C LYS A 52 0.52 18.45 10.04
N LEU A 53 0.90 17.79 11.12
CA LEU A 53 0.16 17.78 12.37
C LEU A 53 0.70 18.89 13.27
N THR A 54 -0.13 19.68 13.94
CA THR A 54 0.36 20.76 14.82
C THR A 54 0.24 20.27 16.27
N ASP A 55 1.30 20.40 17.06
CA ASP A 55 1.32 20.14 18.51
C ASP A 55 1.02 18.70 18.98
N SER A 56 1.12 17.70 18.11
CA SER A 56 0.93 16.29 18.48
C SER A 56 2.18 15.64 19.06
N ASN A 57 2.09 15.15 20.29
CA ASN A 57 3.10 14.26 20.88
C ASN A 57 3.12 12.89 20.15
N PRO A 58 4.27 12.25 19.91
CA PRO A 58 4.34 10.87 19.41
C PRO A 58 3.37 9.90 20.11
N THR A 59 3.19 10.04 21.42
CA THR A 59 2.21 9.26 22.20
C THR A 59 0.76 9.47 21.72
N PHE A 60 0.38 10.68 21.34
CA PHE A 60 -0.94 10.96 20.76
C PHE A 60 -1.11 10.27 19.41
N PHE A 61 -0.07 10.24 18.58
CA PHE A 61 -0.11 9.52 17.32
C PHE A 61 -0.37 8.02 17.53
N HIS A 62 0.40 7.38 18.41
CA HIS A 62 0.28 5.95 18.69
C HIS A 62 -1.04 5.58 19.38
N SER A 63 -1.55 6.42 20.28
CA SER A 63 -2.75 6.10 21.07
C SER A 63 -4.06 6.48 20.40
N VAL A 64 -4.06 7.51 19.56
CA VAL A 64 -5.30 8.06 18.98
C VAL A 64 -5.29 7.96 17.46
N ILE A 65 -4.28 8.51 16.80
CA ILE A 65 -4.30 8.65 15.33
C ILE A 65 -4.16 7.30 14.64
N PHE A 66 -3.15 6.52 15.01
CA PHE A 66 -2.89 5.24 14.36
C PHE A 66 -4.04 4.23 14.54
N PRO A 67 -4.63 4.05 15.75
CA PRO A 67 -5.83 3.23 15.91
C PRO A 67 -7.03 3.75 15.11
N ASN A 68 -7.27 5.06 15.09
CA ASN A 68 -8.36 5.66 14.32
C ASN A 68 -8.15 5.49 12.82
N LEU A 69 -6.91 5.61 12.34
CA LEU A 69 -6.55 5.38 10.94
C LEU A 69 -6.89 3.93 10.56
N LYS A 70 -6.43 2.94 11.33
CA LYS A 70 -6.75 1.52 11.09
C LYS A 70 -8.26 1.26 11.08
N LYS A 71 -8.99 1.85 12.02
CA LYS A 71 -10.45 1.72 12.08
C LYS A 71 -11.13 2.36 10.86
N SER A 72 -10.74 3.57 10.50
CA SER A 72 -11.29 4.28 9.32
C SER A 72 -10.99 3.53 8.02
N LEU A 73 -9.79 2.96 7.90
CA LEU A 73 -9.39 2.10 6.79
C LEU A 73 -10.29 0.86 6.75
N SER A 74 -10.43 0.13 7.86
CA SER A 74 -11.29 -1.06 7.94
C SER A 74 -12.73 -0.78 7.48
N HIS A 75 -13.28 0.39 7.83
CA HIS A 75 -14.58 0.82 7.31
C HIS A 75 -14.57 1.19 5.83
N ALA A 76 -13.57 1.93 5.34
CA ALA A 76 -13.47 2.27 3.92
C ALA A 76 -13.34 1.02 3.03
N LEU A 77 -12.60 0.01 3.49
CA LEU A 77 -12.42 -1.26 2.79
C LEU A 77 -13.74 -2.02 2.58
N LEU A 78 -14.80 -1.75 3.36
CA LEU A 78 -16.13 -2.31 3.08
C LEU A 78 -16.66 -1.86 1.73
N ASP A 79 -16.44 -0.61 1.35
CA ASP A 79 -16.96 -0.04 0.10
C ASP A 79 -16.02 -0.31 -1.08
N PHE A 80 -14.76 -0.63 -0.78
CA PHE A 80 -13.74 -0.99 -1.75
C PHE A 80 -13.22 -2.41 -1.49
N LEU A 81 -14.09 -3.41 -1.44
CA LEU A 81 -13.69 -4.81 -1.25
C LEU A 81 -12.67 -5.33 -2.29
N PRO A 82 -12.76 -4.95 -3.59
CA PRO A 82 -11.82 -5.46 -4.58
C PRO A 82 -10.35 -5.16 -4.25
N ILE A 83 -10.03 -4.01 -3.65
CA ILE A 83 -8.65 -3.60 -3.31
C ILE A 83 -8.09 -4.28 -2.06
N VAL A 84 -8.95 -4.92 -1.25
CA VAL A 84 -8.52 -5.74 -0.10
C VAL A 84 -7.97 -7.08 -0.58
N GLY A 85 -8.46 -7.54 -1.72
CA GLY A 85 -8.09 -8.80 -2.30
C GLY A 85 -6.69 -8.77 -2.92
N SER A 86 -6.48 -9.74 -3.80
CA SER A 86 -5.21 -9.92 -4.49
C SER A 86 -5.44 -10.26 -5.95
N LEU A 87 -4.49 -9.85 -6.78
CA LEU A 87 -4.40 -10.32 -8.14
C LEU A 87 -3.76 -11.71 -8.15
N THR A 88 -4.44 -12.66 -8.80
CA THR A 88 -3.99 -14.05 -8.92
C THR A 88 -3.85 -14.45 -10.38
N TRP A 89 -2.85 -15.27 -10.70
CA TRP A 89 -2.67 -15.88 -12.03
C TRP A 89 -3.01 -17.36 -12.01
N PRO A 90 -4.18 -17.77 -12.52
CA PRO A 90 -4.52 -19.18 -12.65
C PRO A 90 -3.53 -19.88 -13.58
N PRO A 91 -3.05 -21.09 -13.26
CA PRO A 91 -2.09 -21.80 -14.11
C PRO A 91 -2.64 -22.08 -15.52
N GLU A 92 -3.96 -22.23 -15.65
CA GLU A 92 -4.65 -22.50 -16.92
C GLU A 92 -5.01 -21.23 -17.73
N SER A 93 -4.74 -20.03 -17.19
CA SER A 93 -5.10 -18.77 -17.83
C SER A 93 -3.87 -17.86 -17.99
N SER A 94 -3.80 -17.18 -19.14
CA SER A 94 -2.84 -16.07 -19.33
C SER A 94 -3.33 -14.75 -18.75
N ARG A 95 -4.61 -14.68 -18.37
CA ARG A 95 -5.24 -13.48 -17.81
C ARG A 95 -5.31 -13.57 -16.29
N PRO A 96 -4.89 -12.52 -15.57
CA PRO A 96 -5.06 -12.47 -14.13
C PRO A 96 -6.53 -12.33 -13.75
N ILE A 97 -6.84 -12.62 -12.50
CA ILE A 97 -8.14 -12.41 -11.88
C ILE A 97 -7.98 -11.73 -10.53
N PHE A 98 -8.91 -10.84 -10.18
CA PHE A 98 -8.98 -10.28 -8.84
C PHE A 98 -9.76 -11.24 -7.95
N VAL A 99 -9.20 -11.58 -6.79
CA VAL A 99 -9.82 -12.51 -5.84
C VAL A 99 -9.80 -11.86 -4.46
N TYR A 100 -10.97 -11.81 -3.84
CA TYR A 100 -11.15 -11.36 -2.46
C TYR A 100 -11.78 -12.46 -1.60
N HIS A 101 -11.08 -12.82 -0.52
CA HIS A 101 -11.50 -13.79 0.49
C HIS A 101 -11.84 -13.07 1.82
N PRO A 102 -13.12 -12.96 2.19
CA PRO A 102 -13.55 -12.16 3.35
C PRO A 102 -12.93 -12.50 4.71
N LYS A 103 -12.38 -13.72 4.86
CA LYS A 103 -11.79 -14.20 6.12
C LYS A 103 -10.26 -14.21 6.12
N ASN A 104 -9.65 -14.10 4.95
CA ASN A 104 -8.21 -14.32 4.76
C ASN A 104 -7.49 -13.10 4.18
N ASP A 105 -8.24 -12.15 3.62
CA ASP A 105 -7.65 -11.01 2.92
C ASP A 105 -7.73 -9.75 3.80
N SER A 106 -6.61 -9.05 3.84
CA SER A 106 -6.37 -7.85 4.62
C SER A 106 -5.35 -6.97 3.93
N VAL A 107 -5.36 -5.70 4.29
CA VAL A 107 -4.36 -4.72 3.83
C VAL A 107 -3.25 -4.64 4.87
N SER A 108 -2.02 -4.82 4.42
CA SER A 108 -0.86 -4.66 5.29
C SER A 108 -0.58 -3.18 5.53
N VAL A 109 -0.50 -2.79 6.80
CA VAL A 109 -0.26 -1.42 7.26
C VAL A 109 1.01 -1.41 8.10
N THR A 110 2.08 -0.83 7.55
CA THR A 110 3.37 -0.65 8.22
C THR A 110 3.41 0.69 8.92
N LEU A 111 3.75 0.69 10.20
CA LEU A 111 4.09 1.86 10.98
C LEU A 111 5.61 1.96 11.08
N ALA A 112 6.18 3.10 10.73
CA ALA A 112 7.60 3.36 10.85
C ALA A 112 7.88 4.75 11.45
N GLU A 113 9.09 4.94 11.94
CA GLU A 113 9.63 6.23 12.37
C GLU A 113 10.84 6.59 11.51
N CYS A 114 11.02 7.87 11.24
CA CYS A 114 12.20 8.38 10.57
C CYS A 114 12.69 9.66 11.26
N ASN A 115 14.01 9.78 11.39
CA ASN A 115 14.66 10.97 11.95
C ASN A 115 15.06 11.97 10.85
N GLY A 116 14.36 11.95 9.72
CA GLY A 116 14.61 12.81 8.57
C GLY A 116 14.11 14.23 8.79
N ASP A 117 14.78 15.18 8.14
CA ASP A 117 14.39 16.59 8.14
C ASP A 117 13.17 16.79 7.23
N PHE A 118 12.07 17.21 7.85
CA PHE A 118 10.78 17.40 7.21
C PHE A 118 10.79 18.46 6.12
N ASP A 119 11.43 19.60 6.41
CA ASP A 119 11.44 20.75 5.51
C ASP A 119 12.28 20.46 4.26
N ARG A 120 13.18 19.47 4.34
CA ARG A 120 13.90 18.93 3.19
C ARG A 120 13.01 18.06 2.30
N LEU A 121 12.06 17.30 2.85
CA LEU A 121 11.18 16.42 2.07
C LEU A 121 10.04 17.18 1.37
N ILE A 122 9.61 18.32 1.92
CA ILE A 122 8.56 19.19 1.35
C ILE A 122 9.17 20.44 0.69
N GLY A 123 10.49 20.47 0.54
CA GLY A 123 11.24 21.62 0.05
C GLY A 123 10.65 22.21 -1.24
N ASN A 124 10.59 23.54 -1.27
CA ASN A 124 9.93 24.36 -2.31
C ASN A 124 10.52 24.22 -3.73
N ASN A 125 11.50 23.33 -3.94
CA ASN A 125 12.21 23.12 -5.21
C ASN A 125 11.65 21.95 -6.04
N GLY A 126 10.58 21.30 -5.59
CA GLY A 126 9.61 20.58 -6.44
C GLY A 126 10.09 19.32 -7.18
N ILE A 127 11.37 18.97 -7.13
CA ILE A 127 11.93 17.75 -7.74
C ILE A 127 12.94 17.14 -6.77
N HIS A 128 12.51 16.08 -6.09
CA HIS A 128 13.39 15.21 -5.33
C HIS A 128 13.73 13.99 -6.19
N GLU A 129 14.97 13.53 -6.10
CA GLU A 129 15.37 12.31 -6.80
C GLU A 129 14.54 11.14 -6.26
N ALA A 130 13.98 10.31 -7.15
CA ALA A 130 13.12 9.18 -6.73
C ALA A 130 13.84 8.26 -5.72
N VAL A 131 15.17 8.19 -5.77
CA VAL A 131 16.01 7.44 -4.82
C VAL A 131 15.82 7.92 -3.37
N GLU A 132 15.51 9.20 -3.15
CA GLU A 132 15.22 9.75 -1.82
C GLU A 132 13.88 9.25 -1.26
N SER A 133 12.93 8.83 -2.10
CA SER A 133 11.62 8.32 -1.67
C SER A 133 11.59 6.81 -1.41
N HIS A 134 12.52 6.04 -1.97
CA HIS A 134 12.57 4.58 -1.85
C HIS A 134 12.55 4.06 -0.40
N PRO A 135 13.26 4.66 0.57
CA PRO A 135 13.22 4.20 1.96
C PRO A 135 11.85 4.33 2.62
N TYR A 136 10.98 5.18 2.08
CA TYR A 136 9.67 5.47 2.62
C TYR A 136 8.58 4.57 2.02
N ALA A 137 8.85 3.90 0.90
CA ALA A 137 7.91 2.95 0.32
C ALA A 137 7.76 1.71 1.22
N PRO A 138 6.54 1.15 1.35
CA PRO A 138 6.33 -0.12 2.02
C PRO A 138 7.12 -1.21 1.34
N GLN A 139 7.50 -2.24 2.09
CA GLN A 139 7.97 -3.46 1.46
C GLN A 139 6.77 -4.20 0.90
N PHE A 140 6.64 -4.23 -0.43
CA PHE A 140 5.69 -5.12 -1.08
C PHE A 140 6.22 -6.54 -1.08
N VAL A 141 5.36 -7.51 -0.80
CA VAL A 141 5.71 -8.93 -0.93
C VAL A 141 4.71 -9.57 -1.88
N ALA A 142 5.05 -9.55 -3.17
CA ALA A 142 4.37 -10.36 -4.17
C ALA A 142 4.88 -11.80 -4.10
N THR A 143 3.99 -12.76 -4.31
CA THR A 143 4.37 -14.12 -4.67
C THR A 143 4.15 -14.35 -6.16
N GLU A 144 4.78 -15.36 -6.74
CA GLU A 144 4.64 -15.66 -8.18
C GLU A 144 3.19 -15.89 -8.64
N THR A 145 2.31 -16.27 -7.71
CA THR A 145 0.91 -16.60 -7.99
C THR A 145 -0.09 -15.58 -7.47
N ARG A 146 0.30 -14.77 -6.48
CA ARG A 146 -0.59 -13.87 -5.76
C ARG A 146 0.11 -12.56 -5.42
N SER A 147 -0.52 -11.45 -5.77
CA SER A 147 -0.04 -10.11 -5.46
C SER A 147 -1.13 -9.27 -4.75
N PRO A 148 -0.87 -8.68 -3.57
CA PRO A 148 -1.82 -7.78 -2.91
C PRO A 148 -2.03 -6.49 -3.74
N LEU A 149 -3.21 -5.89 -3.69
CA LEU A 149 -3.49 -4.69 -4.50
C LEU A 149 -3.19 -3.38 -3.78
N LEU A 150 -3.03 -3.46 -2.46
CA LEU A 150 -2.84 -2.30 -1.60
C LEU A 150 -1.94 -2.69 -0.43
N VAL A 151 -0.85 -1.94 -0.29
CA VAL A 151 -0.02 -1.91 0.92
C VAL A 151 0.09 -0.47 1.38
N LEU A 152 -0.05 -0.24 2.68
CA LEU A 152 0.02 1.07 3.30
C LEU A 152 1.24 1.20 4.19
N GLN A 153 2.00 2.26 4.05
CA GLN A 153 3.05 2.64 5.00
C GLN A 153 2.77 4.00 5.59
N VAL A 154 2.89 4.08 6.91
CA VAL A 154 2.65 5.21 7.79
C VAL A 154 3.95 5.55 8.50
N ILE A 155 4.55 6.70 8.16
CA ILE A 155 5.84 7.10 8.73
C ILE A 155 5.66 8.32 9.61
N ILE A 156 6.17 8.23 10.84
CA ILE A 156 6.28 9.34 11.78
C ILE A 156 7.63 10.01 11.60
N LEU A 157 7.63 11.29 11.26
CA LEU A 157 8.83 12.13 11.26
C LEU A 157 8.84 12.99 12.53
N TYR A 158 10.00 13.15 13.16
CA TYR A 158 10.22 14.05 14.31
C TYR A 158 10.18 15.54 13.89
N SER A 159 9.13 15.95 13.17
CA SER A 159 8.61 17.32 12.97
C SER A 159 7.30 17.28 12.18
N PHE A 160 6.47 16.26 12.44
CA PHE A 160 5.07 16.14 12.00
C PHE A 160 4.87 15.71 10.55
N LEU A 161 4.69 14.40 10.35
CA LEU A 161 3.94 13.92 9.20
C LEU A 161 3.38 12.50 9.36
N LEU A 162 2.27 12.22 8.66
CA LEU A 162 1.82 10.91 8.19
C LEU A 162 2.11 10.85 6.69
N SER A 163 2.96 9.92 6.23
CA SER A 163 2.97 9.50 4.82
C SER A 163 1.98 8.36 4.63
N ILE A 164 1.26 8.32 3.51
CA ILE A 164 0.46 7.16 3.12
C ILE A 164 0.99 6.73 1.78
N PHE A 165 1.65 5.58 1.75
CA PHE A 165 1.98 4.91 0.51
C PHE A 165 0.85 4.02 0.07
N ILE A 166 0.53 4.03 -1.21
CA ILE A 166 -0.28 3.01 -1.85
C ILE A 166 0.66 2.34 -2.85
N MET A 167 0.85 1.04 -2.74
CA MET A 167 1.60 0.29 -3.73
C MET A 167 0.76 -0.88 -4.22
N ASP A 168 0.58 -0.94 -5.53
CA ASP A 168 0.01 -2.05 -6.29
C ASP A 168 1.17 -2.66 -7.09
N GLU A 169 1.92 -3.61 -6.52
CA GLU A 169 3.09 -4.18 -7.18
C GLU A 169 2.64 -5.26 -8.15
N LEU A 170 2.70 -4.95 -9.44
CA LEU A 170 2.45 -5.91 -10.50
C LEU A 170 3.49 -5.74 -11.59
N TRP A 171 4.57 -6.52 -11.51
CA TRP A 171 5.16 -7.36 -12.58
C TRP A 171 6.63 -7.74 -12.31
N MET A 172 6.95 -9.04 -12.40
CA MET A 172 8.10 -9.62 -13.15
C MET A 172 8.29 -11.12 -12.84
N THR A 173 7.61 -12.03 -13.55
CA THR A 173 8.15 -13.40 -13.83
C THR A 173 7.63 -14.08 -15.12
N ARG A 174 6.72 -13.48 -15.92
CA ARG A 174 6.44 -14.01 -17.27
C ARG A 174 6.79 -13.01 -18.36
N GLY A 175 7.98 -13.20 -18.92
CA GLY A 175 8.45 -12.48 -20.10
C GLY A 175 7.38 -12.45 -21.18
N PHE A 176 6.93 -11.25 -21.51
CA PHE A 176 6.35 -10.95 -22.81
C PHE A 176 7.47 -10.84 -23.85
N GLU A 177 8.24 -11.93 -23.99
CA GLU A 177 9.01 -12.20 -25.20
C GLU A 177 8.19 -13.22 -26.01
N LYS A 178 7.20 -12.72 -26.72
CA LYS A 178 6.73 -13.40 -27.93
C LYS A 178 7.09 -12.52 -29.10
N ASN A 179 8.18 -12.93 -29.73
CA ASN A 179 8.64 -12.57 -31.07
C ASN A 179 7.48 -12.15 -31.97
N TYR A 180 7.53 -10.89 -32.42
CA TYR A 180 7.05 -10.55 -33.75
C TYR A 180 8.26 -10.66 -34.68
N GLY A 181 8.29 -11.75 -35.43
CA GLY A 181 9.24 -12.09 -36.48
C GLY A 181 8.69 -13.28 -37.25
#